data_AF-A0A7M1Q7P5-F1
#
_entry.id   AF-A0A7M1Q7P5-F1
#
_cell.length_a   1.000
_cell.length_b   1.000
_cell.length_c   1.000
_cell.angle_alpha   90.00
_cell.angle_beta   90.00
_cell.angle_gamma   90.00
#
_symmetry.space_group_name_H-M   'P 1'
#
loop_
_entity.id
_entity.type
_entity.pdbx_description
1 polymer ?
#
loop_
_entity_poly.entity_id
_entity_poly.type
_entity_poly.pdbx_seq_one_letter_code
_entity_poly.pdbx_strand_id
1 'polypeptide(L)'
;MYSSKIGRSFFAALLLAACSTASGEPPAHYLERAGAALMEASGDTQRLENALAIYDEGLELHPDNTELRSNRASLLTSLGRYEEAKLDLDELHEGGLHKEGMLLRCMLHERLEGTTDDALPCYAGAEAAFATASETSDQPNANQILAARLAGSPEAEVLLLEWQASEAPVVDPIVGELLEMEREELIRQFLP
;
A
#
# COMPACT_ATOMS: atom_id res chain seq x y z
N MET A 1 26.39 77.05 2.22
CA MET A 1 27.01 76.57 0.98
C MET A 1 26.18 75.42 0.44
N TYR A 2 25.48 75.67 -0.66
CA TYR A 2 24.73 74.73 -1.48
C TYR A 2 25.70 73.90 -2.34
N SER A 3 25.55 72.58 -2.40
CA SER A 3 25.77 71.73 -3.60
C SER A 3 25.38 70.28 -3.23
N SER A 4 24.22 69.75 -3.61
CA SER A 4 23.86 69.27 -4.96
C SER A 4 24.84 68.20 -5.48
N LYS A 5 24.43 66.93 -5.47
CA LYS A 5 23.92 66.23 -6.67
C LYS A 5 23.54 64.79 -6.34
N ILE A 6 22.23 64.54 -6.38
CA ILE A 6 21.66 63.23 -6.70
C ILE A 6 22.14 62.85 -8.10
N GLY A 7 22.80 61.71 -8.21
CA GLY A 7 23.21 61.09 -9.48
C GLY A 7 22.74 59.64 -9.51
N ARG A 8 21.55 59.42 -10.09
CA ARG A 8 21.07 58.11 -10.53
C ARG A 8 22.07 57.52 -11.52
N SER A 9 22.51 56.29 -11.31
CA SER A 9 22.94 55.37 -12.38
C SER A 9 22.91 53.94 -11.85
N PHE A 10 21.81 53.27 -12.20
CA PHE A 10 21.72 51.87 -12.56
C PHE A 10 23.03 51.07 -12.45
N PHE A 11 23.13 50.21 -11.45
CA PHE A 11 23.75 48.91 -11.67
C PHE A 11 22.72 47.84 -11.33
N ALA A 12 22.34 47.16 -12.41
CA ALA A 12 21.34 46.13 -12.49
C ALA A 12 21.52 45.09 -11.39
N ALA A 13 20.39 44.73 -10.78
CA ALA A 13 20.22 43.47 -10.10
C ALA A 13 20.65 42.34 -11.03
N LEU A 14 21.76 41.67 -10.69
CA LEU A 14 22.06 40.35 -11.20
C LEU A 14 21.84 39.37 -10.04
N LEU A 15 20.59 39.26 -9.60
CA LEU A 15 20.11 37.98 -9.09
C LEU A 15 20.11 37.06 -10.29
N LEU A 16 21.23 36.36 -10.51
CA LEU A 16 21.19 35.13 -11.28
C LEU A 16 20.29 34.20 -10.47
N ALA A 17 19.00 34.26 -10.78
CA ALA A 17 18.16 33.10 -10.79
C ALA A 17 18.88 32.08 -11.68
N ALA A 18 19.74 31.27 -11.08
CA ALA A 18 19.82 29.90 -11.52
C ALA A 18 18.39 29.41 -11.38
N CYS A 19 17.67 29.30 -12.50
CA CYS A 19 16.46 28.52 -12.57
C CYS A 19 16.85 27.11 -12.12
N SER A 20 16.79 26.86 -10.81
CA SER A 20 16.72 25.52 -10.28
C SER A 20 15.33 25.03 -10.60
N THR A 21 15.12 24.55 -11.83
CA THR A 21 14.14 23.47 -12.00
C THR A 21 14.78 22.21 -11.45
N ALA A 22 15.01 22.20 -10.13
CA ALA A 22 15.11 20.98 -9.35
C ALA A 22 13.69 20.53 -8.99
N SER A 23 12.77 20.59 -9.96
CA SER A 23 11.56 19.80 -9.85
C SER A 23 11.94 18.43 -10.36
N GLY A 24 12.08 17.46 -9.44
CA GLY A 24 12.05 16.06 -9.85
C GLY A 24 10.81 15.79 -10.69
N GLU A 25 10.85 14.71 -11.48
CA GLU A 25 9.69 14.27 -12.25
C GLU A 25 8.47 14.09 -11.31
N PRO A 26 7.22 14.27 -11.76
CA PRO A 26 6.06 14.09 -10.90
C PRO A 26 5.92 12.61 -10.46
N PRO A 27 5.18 12.30 -9.37
CA PRO A 27 5.00 10.93 -8.91
C PRO A 27 4.53 9.94 -9.99
N ALA A 28 3.68 10.41 -10.91
CA ALA A 28 3.16 9.63 -12.04
C ALA A 28 4.27 9.03 -12.92
N HIS A 29 5.39 9.74 -13.10
CA HIS A 29 6.55 9.24 -13.85
C HIS A 29 7.15 7.98 -13.23
N TYR A 30 7.30 7.97 -11.90
CA TYR A 30 7.84 6.84 -11.16
C TYR A 30 6.86 5.66 -11.14
N LEU A 31 5.57 5.95 -10.98
CA LEU A 31 4.51 4.94 -11.04
C LEU A 31 4.47 4.24 -12.41
N GLU A 32 4.53 5.00 -13.51
CA GLU A 32 4.55 4.44 -14.87
C GLU A 32 5.80 3.59 -15.11
N ARG A 33 6.98 4.09 -14.74
CA ARG A 33 8.25 3.36 -14.89
C ARG A 33 8.27 2.08 -14.06
N ALA A 34 7.81 2.13 -12.82
CA ALA A 34 7.75 0.95 -11.96
C ALA A 34 6.74 -0.07 -12.51
N GLY A 35 5.57 0.38 -12.97
CA GLY A 35 4.58 -0.48 -13.64
C GLY A 35 5.15 -1.18 -14.87
N ALA A 36 5.90 -0.47 -15.71
CA ALA A 36 6.59 -1.05 -16.86
C ALA A 36 7.63 -2.11 -16.43
N ALA A 37 8.45 -1.81 -15.42
CA ALA A 37 9.44 -2.75 -14.89
C ALA A 37 8.78 -4.02 -14.30
N LEU A 38 7.63 -3.88 -13.63
CA LEU A 38 6.85 -5.01 -13.11
C LEU A 38 6.31 -5.90 -14.23
N MET A 39 5.77 -5.31 -15.30
CA MET A 39 5.30 -6.07 -16.46
C MET A 39 6.44 -6.84 -17.14
N GLU A 40 7.63 -6.23 -17.23
CA GLU A 40 8.82 -6.88 -17.78
C GLU A 40 9.41 -7.97 -16.87
N ALA A 41 9.12 -7.93 -15.57
CA ALA A 41 9.69 -8.85 -14.61
C ALA A 41 9.23 -10.29 -14.85
N SER A 42 7.98 -10.52 -15.26
CA SER A 42 7.43 -11.88 -15.47
C SER A 42 7.70 -12.85 -14.31
N GLY A 43 7.74 -12.35 -13.07
CA GLY A 43 8.05 -13.13 -11.87
C GLY A 43 9.55 -13.31 -11.56
N ASP A 44 10.45 -12.71 -12.33
CA ASP A 44 11.89 -12.71 -12.06
C ASP A 44 12.23 -11.76 -10.89
N THR A 45 12.71 -12.34 -9.79
CA THR A 45 13.06 -11.60 -8.57
C THR A 45 14.07 -10.47 -8.82
N GLN A 46 15.05 -10.68 -9.69
CA GLN A 46 16.06 -9.65 -9.98
C GLN A 46 15.44 -8.46 -10.71
N ARG A 47 14.43 -8.69 -11.56
CA ARG A 47 13.70 -7.61 -12.23
C ARG A 47 12.68 -6.92 -11.33
N LEU A 48 12.10 -7.65 -10.38
CA LEU A 48 11.25 -7.05 -9.34
C LEU A 48 12.05 -6.08 -8.46
N GLU A 49 13.31 -6.37 -8.15
CA GLU A 49 14.21 -5.44 -7.45
C GLU A 49 14.45 -4.13 -8.25
N ASN A 50 14.42 -4.18 -9.58
CA ASN A 50 14.49 -2.97 -10.40
C ASN A 50 13.22 -2.11 -10.25
N ALA A 51 12.03 -2.72 -10.23
CA ALA A 51 10.79 -1.99 -9.95
C ALA A 51 10.81 -1.37 -8.55
N LEU A 52 11.37 -2.09 -7.56
CA LEU A 52 11.52 -1.60 -6.20
C LEU A 52 12.42 -0.36 -6.13
N ALA A 53 13.56 -0.39 -6.81
CA ALA A 53 14.47 0.76 -6.89
C ALA A 53 13.80 2.01 -7.50
N ILE A 54 12.86 1.83 -8.44
CA ILE A 54 12.09 2.95 -9.01
C ILE A 54 11.10 3.53 -7.98
N TYR A 55 10.46 2.68 -7.17
CA TYR A 55 9.62 3.16 -6.08
C TYR A 55 10.43 3.92 -5.03
N ASP A 56 11.62 3.43 -4.68
CA ASP A 56 12.52 4.11 -3.76
C ASP A 56 12.95 5.49 -4.30
N GLU A 57 13.35 5.57 -5.57
CA GLU A 57 13.67 6.84 -6.27
C GLU A 57 12.48 7.83 -6.20
N GLY A 58 11.26 7.33 -6.42
CA GLY A 58 10.05 8.14 -6.34
C GLY A 58 9.77 8.65 -4.94
N LEU A 59 9.97 7.83 -3.91
CA LEU A 59 9.72 8.18 -2.50
C LEU A 59 10.82 9.06 -1.90
N GLU A 60 12.06 9.01 -2.40
CA GLU A 60 13.10 9.99 -2.05
C GLU A 60 12.70 11.42 -2.45
N LEU A 61 12.03 11.56 -3.58
CA LEU A 61 11.60 12.87 -4.12
C LEU A 61 10.21 13.27 -3.66
N HIS A 62 9.34 12.30 -3.41
CA HIS A 62 7.93 12.49 -3.01
C HIS A 62 7.59 11.63 -1.79
N PRO A 63 8.18 11.93 -0.61
CA PRO A 63 8.02 11.09 0.57
C PRO A 63 6.56 10.99 1.02
N ASP A 64 5.73 12.00 0.81
CA ASP A 64 4.33 11.95 1.25
C ASP A 64 3.39 11.24 0.24
N ASN A 65 3.92 10.69 -0.87
CA ASN A 65 3.09 10.06 -1.88
C ASN A 65 2.61 8.68 -1.43
N THR A 66 1.30 8.58 -1.15
CA THR A 66 0.69 7.36 -0.64
C THR A 66 0.63 6.24 -1.68
N GLU A 67 0.47 6.56 -2.96
CA GLU A 67 0.35 5.56 -4.03
C GLU A 67 1.68 4.85 -4.29
N LEU A 68 2.80 5.60 -4.35
CA LEU A 68 4.14 5.04 -4.44
C LEU A 68 4.43 4.12 -3.26
N ARG A 69 4.10 4.55 -2.03
CA ARG A 69 4.30 3.76 -0.82
C ARG A 69 3.43 2.50 -0.78
N SER A 70 2.14 2.59 -1.15
CA SER A 70 1.25 1.42 -1.22
C SER A 70 1.75 0.40 -2.25
N ASN A 71 2.17 0.87 -3.42
CA ASN A 71 2.69 -0.02 -4.46
C ASN A 71 4.02 -0.66 -4.04
N ARG A 72 4.89 0.09 -3.35
CA ARG A 72 6.11 -0.44 -2.76
C ARG A 72 5.83 -1.52 -1.72
N ALA A 73 4.91 -1.27 -0.79
CA ALA A 73 4.50 -2.25 0.23
C ALA A 73 3.98 -3.56 -0.39
N SER A 74 3.18 -3.46 -1.46
CA SER A 74 2.67 -4.62 -2.20
C SER A 74 3.79 -5.43 -2.86
N LEU A 75 4.74 -4.75 -3.52
CA LEU A 75 5.89 -5.39 -4.13
C LEU A 75 6.81 -6.04 -3.08
N LEU A 76 7.10 -5.35 -1.98
CA LEU A 76 7.89 -5.87 -0.86
C LEU A 76 7.24 -7.12 -0.24
N THR A 77 5.91 -7.12 -0.09
CA THR A 77 5.15 -8.29 0.35
C THR A 77 5.35 -9.47 -0.60
N SER A 78 5.28 -9.21 -1.91
CA SER A 78 5.45 -10.24 -2.94
C SER A 78 6.89 -10.80 -2.99
N LEU A 79 7.87 -10.00 -2.55
CA LEU A 79 9.28 -10.38 -2.43
C LEU A 79 9.62 -11.04 -1.09
N GLY A 80 8.66 -11.17 -0.16
CA GLY A 80 8.92 -11.71 1.19
C GLY A 80 9.64 -10.75 2.13
N ARG A 81 9.76 -9.46 1.77
CA ARG A 81 10.42 -8.41 2.56
C ARG A 81 9.42 -7.77 3.53
N TYR A 82 8.93 -8.58 4.45
CA TYR A 82 7.75 -8.27 5.28
C TYR A 82 7.97 -7.12 6.26
N GLU A 83 9.16 -7.00 6.84
CA GLU A 83 9.49 -5.91 7.77
C GLU A 83 9.39 -4.54 7.06
N GLU A 84 9.91 -4.44 5.85
CA GLU A 84 9.87 -3.19 5.07
C GLU A 84 8.46 -2.88 4.58
N ALA A 85 7.72 -3.89 4.11
CA ALA A 85 6.32 -3.73 3.72
C ALA A 85 5.45 -3.23 4.89
N LYS A 86 5.69 -3.75 6.10
CA LYS A 86 4.99 -3.33 7.30
C LYS A 86 5.30 -1.87 7.64
N LEU A 87 6.56 -1.44 7.55
CA LEU A 87 6.94 -0.05 7.80
C LEU A 87 6.21 0.93 6.88
N ASP A 88 6.09 0.59 5.59
CA ASP A 88 5.33 1.39 4.63
C ASP A 88 3.85 1.49 5.00
N LEU A 89 3.23 0.38 5.41
CA LEU A 89 1.81 0.36 5.78
C LEU A 89 1.54 1.02 7.14
N ASP A 90 2.50 1.00 8.07
CA ASP A 90 2.42 1.72 9.33
C ASP A 90 2.43 3.23 9.08
N GLU A 91 3.30 3.72 8.18
CA GLU A 91 3.34 5.14 7.81
C GLU A 91 2.04 5.59 7.11
N LEU A 92 1.48 4.75 6.24
CA LEU A 92 0.19 5.00 5.62
C LEU A 92 -0.98 4.97 6.62
N HIS A 93 -0.89 4.17 7.68
CA HIS A 93 -1.94 4.09 8.70
C HIS A 93 -2.20 5.44 9.36
N GLU A 94 -1.13 6.16 9.70
CA GLU A 94 -1.23 7.50 10.30
C GLU A 94 -1.96 8.49 9.39
N GLY A 95 -1.86 8.30 8.06
CA GLY A 95 -2.52 9.11 7.04
C GLY A 95 -3.94 8.66 6.65
N GLY A 96 -4.42 7.53 7.17
CA GLY A 96 -5.74 6.97 6.82
C GLY A 96 -5.70 5.90 5.74
N LEU A 97 -5.07 4.76 6.06
CA LEU A 97 -4.98 3.58 5.20
C LEU A 97 -6.37 3.04 4.81
N HIS A 98 -6.53 2.62 3.54
CA HIS A 98 -7.77 1.99 3.08
C HIS A 98 -7.89 0.54 3.59
N LYS A 99 -9.10 -0.02 3.50
CA LYS A 99 -9.47 -1.32 4.10
C LYS A 99 -8.55 -2.50 3.75
N GLU A 100 -8.14 -2.67 2.48
CA GLU A 100 -7.23 -3.75 2.09
C GLU A 100 -5.82 -3.54 2.65
N GLY A 101 -5.33 -2.29 2.67
CA GLY A 101 -4.06 -1.96 3.29
C GLY A 101 -4.07 -2.23 4.81
N MET A 102 -5.18 -1.91 5.48
CA MET A 102 -5.35 -2.22 6.91
C MET A 102 -5.25 -3.72 7.16
N LEU A 103 -5.94 -4.52 6.36
CA LEU A 103 -5.89 -5.98 6.44
C LEU A 103 -4.46 -6.50 6.26
N LEU A 104 -3.77 -6.09 5.18
CA LEU A 104 -2.41 -6.52 4.91
C LEU A 104 -1.43 -6.13 6.02
N ARG A 105 -1.57 -4.92 6.59
CA ARG A 105 -0.73 -4.47 7.73
C ARG A 105 -0.89 -5.38 8.94
N CYS A 106 -2.13 -5.73 9.28
CA CYS A 106 -2.40 -6.64 10.40
C CYS A 106 -1.80 -8.03 10.15
N MET A 107 -1.94 -8.55 8.93
CA MET A 107 -1.35 -9.84 8.53
C MET A 107 0.17 -9.84 8.62
N LEU A 108 0.83 -8.79 8.12
CA LEU A 108 2.29 -8.65 8.19
C LEU A 108 2.77 -8.52 9.63
N HIS A 109 2.08 -7.76 10.46
CA HIS A 109 2.42 -7.66 11.89
C HIS A 109 2.34 -9.02 12.58
N GLU A 110 1.27 -9.77 12.37
CA GLU A 110 1.13 -11.10 12.96
C GLU A 110 2.13 -12.11 12.38
N ARG A 111 2.44 -12.03 11.08
CA ARG A 111 3.45 -12.89 10.46
C ARG A 111 4.85 -12.69 11.05
N LEU A 112 5.16 -11.47 11.49
CA LEU A 112 6.46 -11.08 12.06
C LEU A 112 6.55 -11.35 13.57
N GLU A 113 5.49 -11.05 14.31
CA GLU A 113 5.47 -11.18 15.78
C GLU A 113 4.96 -12.56 16.27
N GLY A 114 4.30 -13.30 15.39
CA GLY A 114 3.63 -14.57 15.69
C GLY A 114 2.13 -14.41 15.96
N THR A 115 1.38 -15.52 15.80
CA THR A 115 -0.07 -15.55 16.02
C THR A 115 -0.41 -15.29 17.49
N THR A 116 -1.19 -14.23 17.71
CA THR A 116 -1.63 -13.79 19.04
C THR A 116 -3.03 -13.18 18.97
N ASP A 117 -3.78 -13.30 20.06
CA ASP A 117 -5.08 -12.65 20.23
C ASP A 117 -4.95 -11.12 20.31
N ASP A 118 -3.76 -10.59 20.62
CA ASP A 118 -3.49 -9.14 20.63
C ASP A 118 -3.63 -8.50 19.24
N ALA A 119 -3.60 -9.30 18.16
CA ALA A 119 -3.82 -8.82 16.80
C ALA A 119 -5.31 -8.78 16.39
N LEU A 120 -6.23 -9.41 17.15
CA LEU A 120 -7.67 -9.39 16.86
C LEU A 120 -8.26 -7.96 16.73
N PRO A 121 -7.92 -6.98 17.59
CA PRO A 121 -8.39 -5.61 17.45
C PRO A 121 -7.97 -4.96 16.12
N CYS A 122 -6.80 -5.34 15.58
CA CYS A 122 -6.33 -4.85 14.29
C CYS A 122 -7.26 -5.32 13.16
N TYR A 123 -7.58 -6.61 13.14
CA TYR A 123 -8.48 -7.19 12.13
C TYR A 123 -9.92 -6.73 12.30
N ALA A 124 -10.42 -6.58 13.53
CA ALA A 124 -11.75 -6.01 13.75
C ALA A 124 -11.88 -4.59 13.16
N GLY A 125 -10.81 -3.80 13.23
CA GLY A 125 -10.73 -2.51 12.55
C GLY A 125 -10.78 -2.63 11.02
N ALA A 126 -10.07 -3.60 10.44
CA ALA A 126 -10.11 -3.87 9.01
C ALA A 126 -11.50 -4.36 8.56
N GLU A 127 -12.09 -5.31 9.28
CA GLU A 127 -13.44 -5.82 9.05
C GLU A 127 -14.49 -4.70 9.05
N ALA A 128 -14.45 -3.81 10.05
CA ALA A 128 -15.34 -2.65 10.11
C ALA A 128 -15.18 -1.71 8.90
N ALA A 129 -13.96 -1.55 8.39
CA ALA A 129 -13.69 -0.76 7.19
C ALA A 129 -14.27 -1.43 5.92
N PHE A 130 -14.26 -2.77 5.84
CA PHE A 130 -14.97 -3.49 4.77
C PHE A 130 -16.49 -3.34 4.89
N ALA A 131 -17.05 -3.49 6.09
CA ALA A 131 -18.49 -3.43 6.31
C ALA A 131 -19.12 -2.05 6.02
N THR A 132 -18.33 -0.98 6.14
CA THR A 132 -18.79 0.41 5.92
C THR A 132 -18.45 0.96 4.54
N ALA A 133 -17.66 0.24 3.75
CA ALA A 133 -17.35 0.66 2.40
C ALA A 133 -18.61 0.60 1.53
N SER A 134 -18.93 1.70 0.85
CA SER A 134 -19.98 1.73 -0.17
C SER A 134 -19.50 0.96 -1.41
N GLU A 135 -19.54 -0.37 -1.36
CA GLU A 135 -19.15 -1.20 -2.49
C GLU A 135 -20.18 -1.11 -3.62
N THR A 136 -19.72 -1.30 -4.86
CA THR A 136 -20.58 -1.38 -6.06
C THR A 136 -21.26 -2.74 -6.22
N SER A 137 -20.87 -3.72 -5.41
CA SER A 137 -21.38 -5.09 -5.40
C SER A 137 -21.98 -5.38 -4.03
N ASP A 138 -23.18 -5.95 -4.01
CA ASP A 138 -23.81 -6.44 -2.77
C ASP A 138 -23.22 -7.79 -2.31
N GLN A 139 -22.32 -8.40 -3.09
CA GLN A 139 -21.73 -9.70 -2.78
C GLN A 139 -20.42 -9.57 -1.99
N PRO A 140 -20.21 -10.39 -0.95
CA PRO A 140 -18.95 -10.42 -0.22
C PRO A 140 -17.80 -10.86 -1.12
N ASN A 141 -16.60 -10.34 -0.83
CA ASN A 141 -15.38 -10.72 -1.51
C ASN A 141 -14.40 -11.42 -0.54
N ALA A 142 -13.38 -12.07 -1.10
CA ALA A 142 -12.41 -12.85 -0.32
C ALA A 142 -11.71 -12.03 0.78
N ASN A 143 -11.41 -10.75 0.55
CA ASN A 143 -10.74 -9.90 1.54
C ASN A 143 -11.67 -9.54 2.71
N GLN A 144 -12.95 -9.32 2.45
CA GLN A 144 -13.95 -9.12 3.49
C GLN A 144 -14.08 -10.36 4.38
N ILE A 145 -14.15 -11.54 3.77
CA ILE A 145 -14.20 -12.82 4.51
C ILE A 145 -12.92 -13.01 5.31
N LEU A 146 -11.76 -12.78 4.69
CA LEU A 146 -10.45 -12.90 5.34
C LEU A 146 -10.34 -11.97 6.56
N ALA A 147 -10.79 -10.72 6.44
CA ALA A 147 -10.81 -9.78 7.55
C ALA A 147 -11.66 -10.29 8.73
N ALA A 148 -12.89 -10.76 8.46
CA ALA A 148 -13.77 -11.32 9.49
C ALA A 148 -13.18 -12.60 10.12
N ARG A 149 -12.61 -13.51 9.30
CA ARG A 149 -11.94 -14.73 9.77
C ARG A 149 -10.79 -14.42 10.72
N LEU A 150 -9.91 -13.50 10.32
CA LEU A 150 -8.75 -13.12 11.12
C LEU A 150 -9.13 -12.28 12.36
N ALA A 151 -10.30 -11.62 12.34
CA ALA A 151 -10.89 -10.96 13.51
C ALA A 151 -11.55 -11.93 14.51
N GLY A 152 -11.68 -13.22 14.17
CA GLY A 152 -12.45 -14.17 14.99
C GLY A 152 -13.96 -13.84 15.03
N SER A 153 -14.43 -13.15 14.00
CA SER A 153 -15.80 -12.64 13.91
C SER A 153 -16.79 -13.76 13.55
N PRO A 154 -17.98 -13.80 14.19
CA PRO A 154 -19.02 -14.77 13.85
C PRO A 154 -19.62 -14.54 12.44
N GLU A 155 -19.46 -13.35 11.86
CA GLU A 155 -19.90 -13.04 10.51
C GLU A 155 -19.09 -13.78 9.42
N ALA A 156 -17.89 -14.25 9.75
CA ALA A 156 -16.98 -14.87 8.80
C ALA A 156 -17.58 -16.10 8.07
N GLU A 157 -18.29 -16.97 8.81
CA GLU A 157 -18.92 -18.16 8.24
C GLU A 157 -20.10 -17.80 7.32
N VAL A 158 -20.88 -16.79 7.71
CA VAL A 158 -22.00 -16.29 6.90
C VAL A 158 -21.49 -15.72 5.58
N LEU A 159 -20.48 -14.86 5.64
CA LEU A 159 -19.87 -14.24 4.45
C LEU A 159 -19.25 -15.29 3.52
N LEU A 160 -18.60 -16.32 4.07
CA LEU A 160 -18.01 -17.40 3.28
C LEU A 160 -19.08 -18.21 2.54
N LEU A 161 -20.15 -18.60 3.23
CA LEU A 161 -21.26 -19.34 2.63
C LEU A 161 -21.98 -18.52 1.55
N GLU A 162 -22.21 -17.22 1.79
CA GLU A 162 -22.79 -16.31 0.80
C GLU A 162 -21.90 -16.18 -0.44
N TRP A 163 -20.58 -16.09 -0.27
CA TRP A 163 -19.64 -16.01 -1.37
C TRP A 163 -19.56 -17.30 -2.17
N GLN A 164 -19.46 -18.46 -1.50
CA GLN A 164 -19.44 -19.78 -2.14
C GLN A 164 -20.74 -20.10 -2.88
N ALA A 165 -21.88 -19.59 -2.40
CA ALA A 165 -23.18 -19.73 -3.06
C ALA A 165 -23.38 -18.75 -4.24
N SER A 166 -22.49 -17.76 -4.39
CA SER A 166 -22.61 -16.78 -5.47
C SER A 166 -22.26 -17.41 -6.82
N GLU A 167 -23.03 -17.09 -7.86
CA GLU A 167 -22.72 -17.50 -9.24
C GLU A 167 -21.62 -16.60 -9.87
N ALA A 168 -20.87 -15.86 -9.04
CA ALA A 168 -19.85 -14.95 -9.55
C ALA A 168 -18.68 -15.75 -10.15
N PRO A 169 -18.18 -15.37 -11.34
CA PRO A 169 -17.04 -16.04 -11.98
C PRO A 169 -15.72 -15.91 -11.20
N VAL A 170 -15.73 -15.21 -10.05
CA VAL A 170 -14.57 -14.90 -9.20
C VAL A 170 -14.49 -15.84 -7.99
N VAL A 171 -15.46 -16.74 -7.80
CA VAL A 171 -15.40 -17.76 -6.74
C VAL A 171 -14.42 -18.86 -7.15
N ASP A 172 -13.19 -18.75 -6.68
CA ASP A 172 -12.18 -19.80 -6.84
C ASP A 172 -12.30 -20.80 -5.67
N PRO A 173 -12.61 -22.08 -5.94
CA PRO A 173 -12.72 -23.12 -4.90
C PRO A 173 -11.47 -23.22 -4.03
N ILE A 174 -10.27 -22.98 -4.59
CA ILE A 174 -9.00 -23.03 -3.85
C ILE A 174 -8.95 -21.91 -2.80
N VAL A 175 -9.42 -20.72 -3.16
CA VAL A 175 -9.48 -19.59 -2.22
C VAL A 175 -10.51 -19.86 -1.12
N GLY A 176 -11.62 -20.53 -1.44
CA GLY A 176 -12.59 -21.00 -0.45
C GLY A 176 -11.95 -21.94 0.58
N GLU A 177 -11.24 -22.97 0.12
CA GLU A 177 -10.54 -23.92 0.99
C GLU A 177 -9.46 -23.24 1.85
N LEU A 178 -8.72 -22.28 1.29
CA LEU A 178 -7.75 -21.49 2.05
C LEU A 178 -8.44 -20.73 3.19
N LEU A 179 -9.56 -20.06 2.95
CA LEU A 179 -10.26 -19.27 3.96
C LEU A 179 -10.83 -20.11 5.13
N GLU A 180 -10.97 -21.42 4.95
CA GLU A 180 -11.39 -22.36 6.00
C GLU A 180 -10.24 -22.80 6.93
N MET A 181 -8.99 -22.50 6.57
CA MET A 181 -7.81 -22.90 7.35
C MET A 181 -7.75 -22.23 8.73
N GLU A 182 -7.02 -22.86 9.64
CA GLU A 182 -6.64 -22.26 10.93
C GLU A 182 -5.79 -21.01 10.72
N ARG A 183 -6.03 -19.98 11.53
CA ARG A 183 -5.44 -18.62 11.39
C ARG A 183 -3.93 -18.61 11.17
N GLU A 184 -3.19 -19.39 11.95
CA GLU A 184 -1.72 -19.45 11.87
C GLU A 184 -1.26 -20.01 10.51
N GLU A 185 -1.92 -21.06 10.02
CA GLU A 185 -1.61 -21.66 8.73
C GLU A 185 -2.08 -20.77 7.58
N LEU A 186 -3.26 -20.18 7.70
CA LEU A 186 -3.81 -19.21 6.76
C LEU A 186 -2.82 -18.07 6.50
N ILE A 187 -2.27 -17.47 7.56
CA ILE A 187 -1.29 -16.39 7.45
C ILE A 187 -0.02 -16.86 6.73
N ARG A 188 0.45 -18.09 6.99
CA ARG A 188 1.62 -18.65 6.27
C ARG A 188 1.35 -18.93 4.80
N GLN A 189 0.12 -19.29 4.43
CA GLN A 189 -0.22 -19.50 3.02
C GLN A 189 -0.26 -18.17 2.25
N PHE A 190 -0.77 -17.11 2.87
CA PHE A 190 -0.79 -15.77 2.24
C PHE A 190 0.57 -15.06 2.29
N LEU A 191 1.37 -15.31 3.33
CA LEU A 191 2.67 -14.68 3.59
C LEU A 191 3.73 -15.76 3.91
N PRO A 192 4.20 -16.51 2.90
CA PRO A 192 5.12 -17.65 3.09
C PRO A 192 6.47 -17.28 3.71
#